data_AF-A0A957PP73-F1
#
_entry.id   AF-A0A957PP73-F1
#
_cell.length_a   1.000
_cell.length_b   1.000
_cell.length_c   1.000
_cell.angle_alpha   90.00
_cell.angle_beta   90.00
_cell.angle_gamma   90.00
#
_symmetry.space_group_name_H-M   'P 1'
#
loop_
_entity.id
_entity.type
_entity.pdbx_description
1 polymer ?
#
loop_
_entity_poly.entity_id
_entity_poly.type
_entity_poly.pdbx_seq_one_letter_code
_entity_poly.pdbx_strand_id
1 'polypeptide(L)'
;MAELKTQRNDASVDEFLNAVEHEQKRKDAFAILALMQEATGEESQMWGASIVGFGSYRYKYGSGRTGEWMMVGFSPRKQNLTLYIMPGFEQYKALLDKLGK
;
A
#
# COMPACT_ATOMS: atom_id res chain seq x y z
N MET A 1 10.13 -22.55 -9.54
CA MET A 1 9.82 -21.13 -9.83
C MET A 1 9.69 -20.41 -8.51
N ALA A 2 10.30 -19.23 -8.36
CA ALA A 2 10.22 -18.48 -7.11
C ALA A 2 8.83 -17.88 -6.95
N GLU A 3 8.20 -18.17 -5.83
CA GLU A 3 6.91 -17.61 -5.44
C GLU A 3 7.02 -16.09 -5.21
N LEU A 4 5.92 -15.35 -5.43
CA LEU A 4 5.89 -13.92 -5.17
C LEU A 4 6.11 -13.68 -3.68
N LYS A 5 7.15 -12.91 -3.32
CA LYS A 5 7.45 -12.60 -1.92
C LYS A 5 6.42 -11.67 -1.27
N THR A 6 5.74 -10.86 -2.07
CA THR A 6 4.70 -9.95 -1.61
C THR A 6 3.36 -10.59 -1.86
N GLN A 7 2.80 -11.17 -0.82
CA GLN A 7 1.48 -11.79 -0.79
C GLN A 7 0.74 -11.30 0.46
N ARG A 8 -0.59 -11.26 0.37
CA ARG A 8 -1.43 -11.00 1.53
C ARG A 8 -1.14 -12.04 2.62
N ASN A 9 -1.07 -11.60 3.87
CA ASN A 9 -0.89 -12.46 5.03
C ASN A 9 -1.65 -11.93 6.24
N ASP A 10 -1.68 -12.72 7.31
CA ASP A 10 -2.46 -12.45 8.53
C ASP A 10 -1.70 -11.62 9.58
N ALA A 11 -0.57 -10.98 9.21
CA ALA A 11 0.14 -10.11 10.14
C ALA A 11 -0.69 -8.87 10.46
N SER A 12 -0.60 -8.39 11.70
CA SER A 12 -1.35 -7.21 12.16
C SER A 12 -0.78 -5.93 11.55
N VAL A 13 -1.64 -5.16 10.88
CA VAL A 13 -1.31 -3.82 10.38
C VAL A 13 -0.96 -2.89 11.54
N ASP A 14 -1.72 -2.92 12.63
CA ASP A 14 -1.49 -2.06 13.78
C ASP A 14 -0.16 -2.37 14.47
N GLU A 15 0.19 -3.65 14.64
CA GLU A 15 1.50 -4.04 15.20
C GLU A 15 2.65 -3.59 14.29
N PHE A 16 2.50 -3.76 12.98
CA PHE A 16 3.48 -3.31 11.99
C PHE A 16 3.69 -1.79 12.06
N LEU A 17 2.62 -1.00 12.12
CA LEU A 17 2.71 0.46 12.22
C LEU A 17 3.26 0.92 13.57
N ASN A 18 2.89 0.25 14.66
CA ASN A 18 3.41 0.55 15.99
C ASN A 18 4.92 0.30 16.12
N ALA A 19 5.47 -0.64 15.35
CA ALA A 19 6.89 -0.94 15.28
C ALA A 19 7.72 0.12 14.53
N VAL A 20 7.10 1.13 13.92
CA VAL A 20 7.81 2.26 13.32
C VAL A 20 8.43 3.13 14.43
N GLU A 21 9.77 3.08 14.55
CA GLU A 21 10.52 3.75 15.62
C GLU A 21 10.34 5.27 15.66
N HIS A 22 10.29 5.91 14.50
CA HIS A 22 10.20 7.36 14.41
C HIS A 22 8.75 7.82 14.64
N GLU A 23 8.50 8.51 15.74
CA GLU A 23 7.16 8.89 16.20
C GLU A 23 6.34 9.62 15.13
N GLN A 24 6.91 10.65 14.47
CA GLN A 24 6.18 11.37 13.43
C GLN A 24 5.78 10.46 12.26
N LYS A 25 6.69 9.59 11.78
CA LYS A 25 6.39 8.66 10.69
C LYS A 25 5.31 7.66 11.08
N ARG A 26 5.30 7.22 12.34
CA ARG A 26 4.22 6.36 12.86
C ARG A 26 2.88 7.09 12.84
N LYS A 27 2.83 8.35 13.31
CA LYS A 27 1.62 9.18 13.24
C LYS A 27 1.15 9.38 11.80
N ASP A 28 2.07 9.72 10.89
CA ASP A 28 1.77 9.89 9.48
C ASP A 28 1.25 8.59 8.85
N ALA A 29 1.81 7.44 9.23
CA ALA A 29 1.38 6.13 8.74
C ALA A 29 -0.06 5.80 9.20
N PHE A 30 -0.42 6.10 10.45
CA PHE A 30 -1.80 5.95 10.91
C PHE A 30 -2.76 6.96 10.23
N ALA A 31 -2.30 8.17 9.93
CA ALA A 31 -3.10 9.13 9.17
C ALA A 31 -3.37 8.64 7.73
N ILE A 32 -2.36 8.07 7.06
CA ILE A 32 -2.54 7.46 5.73
C ILE A 32 -3.42 6.21 5.79
N LEU A 33 -3.29 5.38 6.84
CA LEU A 33 -4.17 4.24 7.07
C LEU A 33 -5.64 4.68 7.06
N ALA A 34 -5.99 5.65 7.91
CA ALA A 34 -7.36 6.17 7.99
C ALA A 34 -7.84 6.77 6.66
N LEU A 35 -6.99 7.58 6.01
CA LEU A 35 -7.31 8.21 4.73
C LEU A 35 -7.59 7.17 3.63
N MET A 36 -6.78 6.12 3.55
CA MET A 36 -6.96 5.07 2.54
C MET A 36 -8.20 4.21 2.84
N GLN A 37 -8.48 3.90 4.11
CA GLN A 37 -9.72 3.21 4.48
C GLN A 37 -10.95 4.01 4.09
N GLU A 38 -10.96 5.32 4.38
CA GLU A 38 -12.06 6.22 4.01
C GLU A 38 -12.24 6.30 2.49
N ALA A 39 -11.14 6.51 1.75
CA ALA A 39 -11.18 6.70 0.31
C ALA A 39 -11.58 5.43 -0.46
N THR A 40 -11.21 4.25 0.06
CA THR A 40 -11.45 2.97 -0.62
C THR A 40 -12.70 2.25 -0.11
N GLY A 41 -13.09 2.46 1.15
CA GLY A 41 -14.09 1.65 1.84
C GLY A 41 -13.61 0.23 2.18
N GLU A 42 -12.32 -0.07 2.00
CA GLU A 42 -11.74 -1.40 2.18
C GLU A 42 -10.98 -1.51 3.51
N GLU A 43 -10.98 -2.72 4.08
CA GLU A 43 -10.12 -3.03 5.22
C GLU A 43 -8.64 -3.09 4.81
N SER A 44 -7.76 -2.72 5.74
CA SER A 44 -6.31 -2.81 5.55
C SER A 44 -5.84 -4.25 5.76
N GLN A 45 -4.87 -4.69 4.95
CA GLN A 45 -4.24 -6.00 5.08
C GLN A 45 -2.72 -5.89 4.87
N MET A 46 -1.96 -6.76 5.53
CA MET A 46 -0.52 -6.85 5.32
C MET A 46 -0.19 -7.60 4.03
N TRP A 47 0.76 -7.05 3.27
CA TRP A 47 1.29 -7.61 2.04
C TRP A 47 2.81 -7.76 2.14
N GLY A 48 3.27 -9.01 2.17
CA GLY A 48 4.65 -9.35 2.52
C GLY A 48 5.01 -8.79 3.90
N ALA A 49 6.25 -8.32 4.05
CA ALA A 49 6.78 -7.88 5.34
C ALA A 49 6.64 -6.37 5.61
N SER A 50 6.15 -5.56 4.67
CA SER A 50 6.33 -4.09 4.77
C SER A 50 5.30 -3.23 4.04
N ILE A 51 4.22 -3.81 3.54
CA ILE A 51 3.22 -3.07 2.77
C ILE A 51 1.85 -3.26 3.42
N VAL A 52 1.15 -2.16 3.61
CA VAL A 52 -0.27 -2.14 3.97
C VAL A 52 -1.05 -1.91 2.69
N GLY A 53 -1.93 -2.84 2.34
CA GLY A 53 -2.71 -2.82 1.10
C GLY A 53 -4.22 -2.78 1.36
N PHE A 54 -4.95 -2.28 0.37
CA PHE A 54 -6.41 -2.11 0.39
C PHE A 54 -7.02 -2.67 -0.90
N GLY A 55 -8.06 -3.47 -0.72
CA GLY A 55 -8.67 -4.26 -1.80
C GLY A 55 -7.67 -5.21 -2.47
N SER A 56 -8.15 -6.01 -3.42
CA SER A 56 -7.25 -6.82 -4.26
C SER A 56 -7.83 -7.11 -5.64
N TYR A 57 -6.95 -7.39 -6.59
CA TYR A 57 -7.29 -7.84 -7.92
C TYR A 57 -6.36 -8.96 -8.36
N ARG A 58 -6.88 -9.85 -9.22
CA ARG A 58 -6.10 -10.89 -9.87
C ARG A 58 -5.70 -10.45 -11.26
N TYR A 59 -4.43 -10.61 -11.60
CA TYR A 59 -3.90 -10.32 -12.92
C TYR A 59 -3.40 -11.59 -13.60
N LYS A 60 -3.38 -11.56 -14.93
CA LYS A 60 -2.81 -12.61 -15.79
C LYS A 60 -1.97 -11.96 -16.87
N TYR A 61 -0.70 -12.34 -16.94
CA TYR A 61 0.20 -11.92 -18.01
C TYR A 61 -0.11 -12.69 -19.31
N GLY A 62 0.32 -12.14 -20.44
CA GLY A 62 0.25 -12.82 -21.74
C GLY A 62 1.01 -14.16 -21.77
N SER A 63 2.00 -14.34 -20.89
CA SER A 63 2.71 -15.62 -20.69
C SER A 63 1.92 -16.68 -19.93
N GLY A 64 0.69 -16.39 -19.49
CA GLY A 64 -0.15 -17.28 -18.67
C GLY A 64 0.10 -17.18 -17.17
N ARG A 65 1.16 -16.50 -16.71
CA ARG A 65 1.45 -16.30 -15.29
C ARG A 65 0.37 -15.44 -14.64
N THR A 66 -0.19 -15.91 -13.53
CA THR A 66 -1.19 -15.18 -12.73
C THR A 66 -0.59 -14.69 -11.40
N GLY A 67 -1.25 -13.71 -10.79
CA GLY A 67 -0.96 -13.27 -9.43
C GLY A 67 -2.10 -12.45 -8.86
N GLU A 68 -2.00 -12.13 -7.58
CA GLU A 68 -2.91 -11.22 -6.88
C GLU A 68 -2.12 -10.03 -6.37
N TRP A 69 -2.73 -8.85 -6.40
CA TRP A 69 -2.13 -7.62 -5.91
C TRP A 69 -3.16 -6.72 -5.26
N MET A 70 -2.72 -5.83 -4.38
CA MET A 70 -3.57 -4.81 -3.77
C MET A 70 -3.94 -3.72 -4.78
N MET A 71 -5.13 -3.12 -4.67
CA MET A 71 -5.54 -2.02 -5.57
C MET A 71 -4.76 -0.74 -5.29
N VAL A 72 -4.62 -0.41 -4.01
CA VAL A 72 -3.77 0.68 -3.50
C VAL A 72 -3.11 0.24 -2.21
N GLY A 73 -2.07 0.95 -1.78
CA GLY A 73 -1.43 0.67 -0.50
C GLY A 73 -0.32 1.66 -0.18
N PHE A 74 0.35 1.45 0.96
CA PHE A 74 1.50 2.25 1.35
C PHE A 74 2.53 1.45 2.14
N SER A 75 3.72 2.04 2.31
CA SER A 75 4.79 1.50 3.13
C SER A 75 5.54 2.63 3.85
N PRO A 76 5.57 2.66 5.20
CA PRO A 76 6.35 3.61 5.97
C PRO A 76 7.82 3.19 6.01
N ARG A 77 8.53 3.35 4.88
CA ARG A 77 9.92 2.92 4.76
C ARG A 77 10.84 3.82 5.59
N LYS A 78 12.05 3.33 5.86
CA LYS A 78 13.06 4.02 6.68
C LYS A 78 13.30 5.47 6.25
N GLN A 79 13.40 5.73 4.94
CA GLN A 79 13.64 7.09 4.42
C GLN A 79 12.34 7.82 4.08
N ASN A 80 11.40 7.15 3.41
CA ASN A 80 10.24 7.77 2.78
C ASN A 80 8.94 7.03 3.12
N LEU A 81 7.84 7.78 3.18
CA LEU A 81 6.50 7.19 3.11
C LEU A 81 6.16 6.97 1.63
N THR A 82 5.97 5.71 1.23
CA THR A 82 5.73 5.34 -0.18
C THR A 82 4.27 4.97 -0.38
N LEU A 83 3.61 5.58 -1.35
CA LEU A 83 2.25 5.22 -1.77
C LEU A 83 2.28 4.41 -3.06
N TYR A 84 1.48 3.35 -3.13
CA TYR A 84 1.29 2.50 -4.30
C TYR A 84 -0.10 2.78 -4.87
N ILE A 85 -0.13 3.36 -6.09
CA ILE A 85 -1.37 3.70 -6.80
C ILE A 85 -1.33 2.98 -8.16
N MET A 86 -2.02 1.84 -8.25
CA MET A 86 -1.90 0.92 -9.40
C MET A 86 -2.47 1.45 -10.72
N PRO A 87 -3.53 2.27 -10.74
CA PRO A 87 -3.96 2.91 -11.98
C PRO A 87 -2.91 3.86 -12.61
N GLY A 88 -1.86 4.21 -11.87
CA GLY A 88 -0.89 5.22 -12.30
C GLY A 88 -1.44 6.64 -12.18
N PHE A 89 -0.72 7.58 -12.78
CA PHE A 89 -0.94 9.02 -12.53
C PHE A 89 -1.30 9.84 -13.77
N GLU A 90 -1.33 9.23 -14.95
CA GLU A 90 -1.51 9.96 -16.22
C GLU A 90 -2.79 10.83 -16.22
N GLN A 91 -3.88 10.29 -15.66
CA GLN A 91 -5.17 10.99 -15.57
C GLN A 91 -5.28 11.96 -14.38
N TYR A 92 -4.28 12.03 -13.50
CA TYR A 92 -4.33 12.80 -12.25
C TYR A 92 -3.35 13.97 -12.22
N LYS A 93 -2.81 14.39 -13.37
CA LYS A 93 -1.81 15.47 -13.45
C LYS A 93 -2.25 16.75 -12.72
N ALA A 94 -3.48 17.20 -12.93
CA ALA A 94 -3.99 18.42 -12.29
C ALA A 94 -4.14 18.30 -10.76
N LEU A 95 -4.30 17.08 -10.23
CA LEU A 95 -4.30 16.83 -8.78
C LEU A 95 -2.87 16.78 -8.25
N LEU A 96 -1.95 16.15 -8.99
CA LEU A 96 -0.53 16.11 -8.62
C LEU A 96 0.09 17.52 -8.56
N ASP A 97 -0.30 18.44 -9.45
CA ASP A 97 0.16 19.83 -9.41
C ASP A 97 -0.25 20.57 -8.12
N LYS A 98 -1.25 20.05 -7.40
CA LYS A 98 -1.71 20.57 -6.10
C LYS A 98 -1.16 19.79 -4.91
N LEU A 99 -0.56 18.63 -5.15
CA LEU A 99 0.08 17.84 -4.11
C LEU A 99 1.32 18.62 -3.64
N GLY A 100 1.51 18.71 -2.33
CA GLY A 100 2.51 19.59 -1.70
C GLY A 100 3.96 19.38 -2.19
N LYS A 101 4.89 20.14 -1.61
CA LYS A 101 6.32 20.05 -1.91
C LYS A 101 7.04 19.07 -1.00
#